data_AF-A0A4V3CML0-F1
#
_entry.id   AF-A0A4V3CML0-F1
#
_cell.length_a   1.000
_cell.length_b   1.000
_cell.length_c   1.000
_cell.angle_alpha   90.00
_cell.angle_beta   90.00
_cell.angle_gamma   90.00
#
_symmetry.space_group_name_H-M   'P 1'
#
loop_
_entity.id
_entity.type
_entity.pdbx_description
1 polymer ?
#
loop_
_entity_poly.entity_id
_entity_poly.type
_entity_poly.pdbx_seq_one_letter_code
_entity_poly.pdbx_strand_id
1 'polypeptide(L)' 'MGTLEDIGGKIRAERRRHRLTQEELAEIAATSTRTVRDIEHGRGSTSIGTVAAVADAVGLTLTVVP' A
#
# COMPACT_ATOMS: atom_id res chain seq x y z
N MET A 1 17.00 -2.21 0.30
CA MET A 1 15.89 -1.91 -0.61
C MET A 1 15.43 -3.20 -1.21
N GLY A 2 14.55 -3.89 -0.47
CA GLY A 2 13.77 -4.98 -1.03
C GLY A 2 12.61 -4.43 -1.83
N THR A 3 12.20 -5.14 -2.88
CA THR A 3 11.11 -4.73 -3.79
C THR A 3 9.81 -4.34 -3.04
N LEU A 4 9.54 -4.97 -1.90
CA LEU A 4 8.38 -4.67 -1.05
C LEU A 4 8.50 -3.34 -0.29
N GLU A 5 9.71 -2.97 0.16
CA GLU A 5 9.95 -1.67 0.81
C GLU A 5 9.73 -0.52 -0.18
N ASP A 6 10.15 -0.70 -1.43
CA ASP A 6 9.98 0.28 -2.49
C ASP A 6 8.51 0.47 -2.88
N ILE A 7 7.75 -0.62 -2.99
CA ILE A 7 6.30 -0.59 -3.23
C ILE A 7 5.59 0.12 -2.06
N GLY A 8 5.86 -0.29 -0.83
CA GLY A 8 5.28 0.31 0.38
C GLY A 8 5.58 1.80 0.51
N GLY A 9 6.80 2.20 0.16
CA GLY A 9 7.22 3.60 0.12
C GLY A 9 6.42 4.44 -0.89
N LYS A 10 6.17 3.91 -2.09
CA LYS A 10 5.36 4.59 -3.12
C LYS A 10 3.89 4.74 -2.68
N ILE A 11 3.30 3.69 -2.12
CA ILE A 11 1.94 3.72 -1.57
C ILE A 11 1.83 4.78 -0.47
N ARG A 12 2.78 4.80 0.47
CA ARG A 12 2.84 5.80 1.54
C ARG A 12 2.95 7.23 1.01
N ALA A 13 3.75 7.44 -0.03
CA ALA A 13 3.92 8.74 -0.66
C ALA A 13 2.61 9.23 -1.28
N GLU A 14 1.93 8.41 -2.09
CA GLU A 14 0.65 8.80 -2.71
C GLU A 14 -0.45 9.01 -1.68
N ARG A 15 -0.56 8.15 -0.66
CA ARG A 15 -1.50 8.36 0.44
C ARG A 15 -1.34 9.75 1.08
N ARG A 16 -0.09 10.16 1.33
CA ARG A 16 0.22 11.48 1.91
C ARG A 16 -0.09 12.63 0.95
N ARG A 17 0.08 12.44 -0.36
CA ARG A 17 -0.31 13.44 -1.37
C ARG A 17 -1.82 13.68 -1.36
N HIS A 18 -2.60 12.61 -1.15
CA HIS A 18 -4.05 12.67 -0.95
C HIS A 18 -4.48 13.12 0.45
N ARG A 19 -3.53 13.38 1.35
CA ARG A 19 -3.77 13.79 2.76
C ARG A 19 -4.56 12.78 3.60
N LEU A 20 -4.51 11.50 3.23
CA LEU A 20 -5.19 10.43 3.95
C LEU A 20 -4.35 9.93 5.14
N THR A 21 -5.01 9.60 6.23
CA THR A 21 -4.49 8.79 7.35
C THR A 21 -4.37 7.32 6.93
N GLN A 22 -3.66 6.52 7.73
CA GLN A 22 -3.61 5.07 7.48
C GLN A 22 -4.97 4.39 7.72
N GLU A 23 -5.79 4.91 8.64
CA GLU A 23 -7.16 4.43 8.85
C GLU A 23 -8.03 4.68 7.61
N GLU A 24 -8.03 5.90 7.07
CA GLU A 24 -8.83 6.25 5.90
C GLU A 24 -8.43 5.43 4.66
N LEU A 25 -7.13 5.23 4.42
CA LEU A 25 -6.70 4.35 3.34
C LEU A 25 -7.15 2.90 3.57
N ALA A 26 -7.10 2.43 4.82
CA ALA A 26 -7.54 1.08 5.14
C ALA A 26 -9.04 0.89 4.86
N GLU A 27 -9.86 1.90 5.18
CA GLU A 27 -11.28 1.93 4.88
C GLU A 27 -11.55 1.89 3.37
N ILE A 28 -10.89 2.75 2.59
CA ILE A 28 -11.03 2.80 1.12
C ILE A 28 -10.62 1.46 0.50
N ALA A 29 -9.54 0.86 0.99
CA ALA A 29 -9.01 -0.41 0.49
C ALA A 29 -9.70 -1.66 1.09
N ALA A 30 -10.78 -1.49 1.86
CA ALA A 30 -11.50 -2.55 2.56
C ALA A 30 -10.58 -3.52 3.33
N THR A 31 -9.62 -2.97 4.09
CA THR A 31 -8.64 -3.71 4.87
C THR A 31 -8.43 -3.11 6.26
N SER A 32 -7.49 -3.66 7.05
CA SER A 32 -7.17 -3.14 8.38
C SER A 32 -6.06 -2.08 8.33
N THR A 33 -6.09 -1.12 9.26
CA THR A 33 -4.99 -0.14 9.45
C THR A 33 -3.66 -0.83 9.69
N ARG A 34 -3.67 -1.99 10.37
CA ARG A 34 -2.48 -2.83 10.56
C ARG A 34 -1.94 -3.32 9.21
N THR A 35 -2.81 -3.78 8.31
CA THR A 35 -2.42 -4.23 6.96
C THR A 35 -1.77 -3.10 6.18
N VAL A 36 -2.38 -1.91 6.16
CA VAL A 36 -1.80 -0.73 5.49
C VAL A 36 -0.44 -0.38 6.09
N ARG A 37 -0.30 -0.41 7.42
CA ARG A 37 0.97 -0.17 8.09
C ARG A 37 2.03 -1.20 7.70
N ASP A 38 1.70 -2.49 7.71
CA ASP A 38 2.62 -3.56 7.36
C ASP A 38 3.09 -3.41 5.90
N ILE A 39 2.18 -3.12 4.97
CA ILE A 39 2.48 -2.80 3.56
C ILE A 39 3.43 -1.61 3.44
N GLU A 40 3.11 -0.46 4.07
CA GLU A 40 3.92 0.76 3.95
C GLU A 40 5.34 0.61 4.51
N HIS A 41 5.55 -0.32 5.44
CA HIS A 41 6.88 -0.61 5.99
C HIS A 41 7.58 -1.76 5.27
N GLY A 42 6.98 -2.35 4.24
CA GLY A 42 7.51 -3.54 3.56
C GLY A 42 7.61 -4.77 4.47
N ARG A 43 6.73 -4.88 5.47
CA ARG A 43 6.73 -5.94 6.49
C ARG A 43 5.53 -6.88 6.33
N GLY A 44 5.68 -8.09 6.88
CA GLY A 44 4.59 -9.07 6.99
C GLY A 44 4.39 -9.92 5.73
N SER A 45 3.61 -11.00 5.88
CA SER A 45 3.22 -11.92 4.81
C SER A 45 1.91 -11.47 4.14
N THR A 46 1.81 -10.20 3.76
CA THR A 46 0.61 -9.68 3.10
C THR A 46 0.52 -10.22 1.68
N SER A 47 -0.66 -10.70 1.29
CA SER A 47 -0.87 -11.24 -0.06
C SER A 47 -0.67 -10.16 -1.12
N ILE A 48 -0.16 -10.52 -2.29
CA ILE A 48 0.02 -9.58 -3.40
C ILE A 48 -1.30 -8.94 -3.85
N GLY A 49 -2.43 -9.66 -3.74
CA GLY A 49 -3.76 -9.12 -4.03
C GLY A 49 -4.15 -7.99 -3.08
N THR A 50 -3.81 -8.12 -1.80
CA THR A 50 -4.04 -7.05 -0.81
C THR A 50 -3.14 -5.85 -1.05
N VAL A 51 -1.86 -6.07 -1.42
CA VAL A 51 -0.96 -4.97 -1.82
C VAL A 51 -1.51 -4.24 -3.04
N ALA A 52 -2.03 -4.98 -4.03
CA ALA A 52 -2.64 -4.43 -5.22
C ALA A 52 -3.89 -3.58 -4.92
N ALA A 53 -4.79 -4.07 -4.06
CA ALA A 53 -5.97 -3.31 -3.65
C ALA A 53 -5.61 -1.99 -2.94
N VAL A 54 -4.61 -2.01 -2.05
CA VAL A 54 -4.15 -0.81 -1.34
C VAL A 54 -3.44 0.17 -2.28
N ALA A 55 -2.69 -0.33 -3.27
CA ALA A 55 -2.09 0.51 -4.30
C ALA A 55 -3.17 1.18 -5.17
N ASP A 56 -4.18 0.42 -5.60
CA ASP A 56 -5.29 0.93 -6.42
C ASP A 56 -6.08 2.03 -5.68
N ALA A 57 -6.31 1.85 -4.38
CA ALA A 57 -6.99 2.83 -3.52
C ALA A 57 -6.29 4.20 -3.45
N VAL A 58 -4.99 4.29 -3.74
CA VAL A 58 -4.24 5.55 -3.85
C VAL A 58 -3.98 5.99 -5.30
N GLY A 59 -4.54 5.28 -6.29
CA GLY A 59 -4.39 5.54 -7.71
C GLY A 59 -3.10 5.01 -8.32
N LEU A 60 -2.47 3.99 -7.71
CA LEU A 60 -1.28 3.32 -8.24
C LEU A 60 -1.64 1.97 -8.86
N THR A 61 -0.94 1.63 -9.95
CA THR A 61 -1.07 0.32 -10.60
C THR A 61 0.22 -0.48 -10.42
N LEU A 62 0.10 -1.73 -9.95
CA LEU A 62 1.21 -2.67 -9.93
C LEU A 62 1.40 -3.32 -11.29
N THR A 63 2.62 -3.24 -11.82
CA THR A 63 2.99 -3.79 -13.12
C THR A 63 4.20 -4.71 -12.99
N VAL A 64 4.20 -5.81 -13.74
CA VAL A 64 5.35 -6.69 -13.90
C VAL A 64 6.07 -6.30 -15.18
N VAL A 65 7.38 -6.02 -15.10
CA VAL A 65 8.22 -5.61 -16.24
C VAL A 65 9.37 -6.61 -16.40
N PRO A 66 9.86 -6.86 -17.64
CA PRO A 66 11.08 -7.65 -17.89
C PRO A 66 12.35 -7.01 -17.32
#